data_AF-A0A0A8HWZ0-F1
#
_entry.id   AF-A0A0A8HWZ0-F1
#
_cell.length_a   1.000
_cell.length_b   1.000
_cell.length_c   1.000
_cell.angle_alpha   90.00
_cell.angle_beta   90.00
_cell.angle_gamma   90.00
#
_symmetry.space_group_name_H-M   'P 1'
#
loop_
_entity.id
_entity.type
_entity.pdbx_description
1 polymer ?
#
loop_
_entity_poly.entity_id
_entity_poly.type
_entity_poly.pdbx_seq_one_letter_code
_entity_poly.pdbx_strand_id
1 'polypeptide(L)'
;MNSSLLCDFYELSMAYAYFKQNMHKQIVYFEVFFRKAPDNASYAVFCGLEQIINHINHFSFSKDDIDFLKNTQKFDDDFLNYLSTLNFSGDILSVQEGECVFANTPLMIIKAPIIEALLLETFILLTLNHQCLIATKASRITQTAKEKLLLEFGSRRAHGESAALNGARAAFIGGFHASACTLAGKKFNIPISGTMSHAWVQMFDDELSAFRAYCQIYKDNISLLIDTYGYKKGIENAILVFNELNAQDSMFNYSIRIDSGDLLKISKYIRKKLDLAGLKKCKIIASNALDEFIIEKLLKNKAPIDAFGVGEKLITSASSPVFGAVYKLVALEKNNQIIPKIKISASSSKTTLPHVKKLIRYYKENKASFDVLYTHDENIKNYQGYTYKNLHEIIFKDGKLVYELPNLKNIKKYHKKSLDSLNFKLKKLQNSSIYKVKISKKLQNAQKTYLEKN
;
A
#
# COMPACT_ATOMS: atom_id res chain seq x y z
N MET A 1 10.48 13.86 13.79
CA MET A 1 11.83 13.64 13.22
C MET A 1 11.78 14.11 11.78
N ASN A 2 12.70 15.01 11.44
CA ASN A 2 12.92 15.41 10.05
C ASN A 2 13.65 14.26 9.34
N SER A 3 13.21 13.90 8.14
CA SER A 3 13.79 12.80 7.36
C SER A 3 14.45 13.30 6.09
N SER A 4 14.92 14.54 6.04
CA SER A 4 15.53 15.13 4.84
C SER A 4 16.89 14.49 4.48
N LEU A 5 17.60 13.91 5.46
CA LEU A 5 18.75 13.03 5.22
C LEU A 5 18.37 11.59 4.82
N LEU A 6 17.08 11.24 4.74
CA LEU A 6 16.62 9.95 4.18
C LEU A 6 16.61 10.04 2.63
N CYS A 7 17.79 10.28 2.09
CA CYS A 7 18.12 10.35 0.68
C CYS A 7 19.36 9.50 0.39
N ASP A 8 19.47 8.99 -0.83
CA ASP A 8 20.72 8.38 -1.26
C ASP A 8 21.79 9.47 -1.43
N PHE A 9 23.02 9.21 -0.98
CA PHE A 9 24.09 10.22 -0.96
C PHE A 9 24.42 10.82 -2.35
N TYR A 10 24.13 10.10 -3.44
CA TYR A 10 24.30 10.63 -4.79
C TYR A 10 23.36 11.80 -5.08
N GLU A 11 22.20 11.88 -4.44
CA GLU A 11 21.26 12.99 -4.59
C GLU A 11 21.88 14.29 -4.06
N LEU A 12 22.52 14.24 -2.89
CA LEU A 12 23.29 15.37 -2.32
C LEU A 12 24.50 15.72 -3.18
N SER A 13 25.22 14.73 -3.69
CA SER A 13 26.38 14.94 -4.56
C SER A 13 25.99 15.62 -5.89
N MET A 14 24.88 15.20 -6.49
CA MET A 14 24.32 15.84 -7.69
C MET A 14 23.75 17.22 -7.38
N ALA A 15 23.08 17.41 -6.25
CA ALA A 15 22.59 18.72 -5.82
C ALA A 15 23.74 19.72 -5.70
N TYR A 16 24.87 19.32 -5.10
CA TYR A 16 26.08 20.13 -5.03
C TYR A 16 26.62 20.47 -6.41
N ALA A 17 26.69 19.49 -7.32
CA ALA A 17 27.13 19.72 -8.69
C ALA A 17 26.21 20.72 -9.43
N TYR A 18 24.88 20.58 -9.31
CA TYR A 18 23.93 21.54 -9.87
C TYR A 18 24.07 22.93 -9.26
N PHE A 19 24.34 23.02 -7.96
CA PHE A 19 24.59 24.28 -7.28
C PHE A 19 25.83 24.98 -7.86
N LYS A 20 26.95 24.26 -8.00
CA LYS A 20 28.20 24.80 -8.57
C LYS A 20 28.13 25.16 -10.04
N GLN A 21 27.24 24.50 -10.79
CA GLN A 21 26.95 24.84 -12.18
C GLN A 21 25.87 25.94 -12.33
N ASN A 22 25.45 26.59 -11.23
CA ASN A 22 24.38 27.60 -11.22
C ASN A 22 23.04 27.11 -11.78
N MET A 23 22.79 25.79 -11.72
CA MET A 23 21.57 25.14 -12.21
C MET A 23 20.52 24.93 -11.11
N HIS A 24 20.82 25.25 -9.84
CA HIS A 24 19.95 24.96 -8.70
C HIS A 24 18.53 25.54 -8.81
N LYS A 25 18.32 26.60 -9.60
CA LYS A 25 17.00 27.21 -9.88
C LYS A 25 16.28 26.68 -11.12
N GLN A 26 16.90 25.76 -11.87
CA GLN A 26 16.31 25.18 -13.08
C GLN A 26 15.04 24.41 -12.72
N ILE A 27 13.89 24.86 -13.22
CA ILE A 27 12.63 24.16 -13.04
C ILE A 27 12.62 22.89 -13.88
N VAL A 28 12.27 21.78 -13.25
CA VAL A 28 12.25 20.45 -13.85
C VAL A 28 10.96 19.72 -13.56
N TYR A 29 10.69 18.69 -14.36
CA TYR A 29 9.56 17.80 -14.17
C TYR A 29 10.02 16.37 -14.02
N PHE A 30 9.71 15.79 -12.87
CA PHE A 30 9.86 14.37 -12.63
C PHE A 30 8.51 13.68 -12.61
N GLU A 31 8.49 12.43 -13.08
CA GLU A 31 7.34 11.55 -12.96
C GLU A 31 7.70 10.28 -12.22
N VAL A 32 6.77 9.82 -11.39
CA VAL A 32 6.87 8.56 -10.65
C VAL A 32 5.91 7.55 -11.25
N PHE A 33 6.42 6.39 -11.63
CA PHE A 33 5.62 5.30 -12.19
C PHE A 33 6.27 3.96 -11.88
N PHE A 34 5.56 2.85 -12.08
CA PHE A 34 6.10 1.50 -11.89
C PHE A 34 6.02 0.70 -13.18
N ARG A 35 6.89 -0.30 -13.34
CA ARG A 35 6.99 -1.06 -14.60
C ARG A 35 6.14 -2.31 -14.64
N LYS A 36 5.85 -2.89 -13.47
CA LYS A 36 5.14 -4.15 -13.33
C LYS A 36 4.48 -4.22 -11.96
N ALA A 37 3.22 -4.60 -11.89
CA ALA A 37 2.57 -4.82 -10.61
C ALA A 37 3.08 -6.13 -9.97
N PRO A 38 3.10 -6.21 -8.63
CA PRO A 38 3.50 -7.40 -7.90
C PRO A 38 2.62 -8.61 -8.26
N ASP A 39 3.16 -9.82 -8.11
CA ASP A 39 2.47 -11.09 -8.40
C ASP A 39 1.93 -11.21 -9.84
N ASN A 40 2.50 -10.46 -10.80
CA ASN A 40 1.96 -10.31 -12.16
C ASN A 40 0.50 -9.85 -12.21
N ALA A 41 0.03 -9.14 -11.18
CA ALA A 41 -1.33 -8.59 -11.16
C ALA A 41 -1.55 -7.62 -12.33
N SER A 42 -2.80 -7.47 -12.77
CA SER A 42 -3.10 -6.48 -13.82
C SER A 42 -3.12 -5.05 -13.32
N TYR A 43 -3.24 -4.83 -12.00
CA TYR A 43 -3.35 -3.52 -11.37
C TYR A 43 -2.53 -3.49 -10.08
N ALA A 44 -2.28 -2.28 -9.60
CA ALA A 44 -1.79 -2.00 -8.25
C ALA A 44 -2.72 -1.01 -7.55
N VAL A 45 -2.62 -0.91 -6.22
CA VAL A 45 -3.36 0.08 -5.43
C VAL A 45 -2.41 1.19 -5.03
N PHE A 46 -2.70 2.42 -5.44
CA PHE A 46 -1.88 3.57 -5.05
C PHE A 46 -2.08 3.87 -3.56
N CYS A 47 -0.97 3.97 -2.81
CA CYS A 47 -0.98 4.17 -1.36
C CYS A 47 0.36 4.79 -0.91
N GLY A 48 0.30 5.71 0.05
CA GLY A 48 1.44 6.39 0.66
C GLY A 48 1.47 7.92 0.51
N LEU A 49 0.46 8.51 -0.14
CA LEU A 49 0.41 9.95 -0.39
C LEU A 49 0.42 10.78 0.90
N GLU A 50 -0.31 10.36 1.93
CA GLU A 50 -0.33 11.03 3.25
C GLU A 50 1.08 11.15 3.86
N GLN A 51 1.90 10.09 3.77
CA GLN A 51 3.27 10.12 4.31
C GLN A 51 4.18 11.04 3.48
N ILE A 52 3.99 11.11 2.17
CA ILE A 52 4.72 12.02 1.28
C ILE A 52 4.36 13.48 1.58
N ILE A 53 3.06 13.79 1.69
CA ILE A 53 2.59 15.13 2.08
C ILE A 53 3.20 15.57 3.42
N ASN A 54 3.17 14.68 4.41
CA ASN A 54 3.76 14.95 5.71
C ASN A 54 5.27 15.19 5.64
N HIS A 55 6.01 14.47 4.78
CA HIS A 55 7.44 14.69 4.59
C HIS A 55 7.72 16.06 3.96
N ILE A 56 7.01 16.42 2.90
CA ILE A 56 7.19 17.69 2.18
C ILE A 56 6.88 18.89 3.08
N ASN A 57 5.80 18.82 3.87
CA ASN A 57 5.43 19.89 4.81
C ASN A 57 6.50 20.17 5.88
N HIS A 58 7.40 19.21 6.14
CA HIS A 58 8.48 19.34 7.12
C HIS A 58 9.87 19.26 6.46
N PHE A 59 9.93 19.32 5.13
CA PHE A 59 11.16 19.17 4.37
C PHE A 59 12.04 20.40 4.59
N SER A 60 13.15 20.18 5.27
CA SER A 60 14.12 21.21 5.69
C SER A 60 15.39 20.51 6.18
N PHE A 61 16.52 21.21 6.28
CA PHE A 61 17.72 20.65 6.91
C PHE A 61 17.90 21.29 8.29
N SER A 62 17.95 20.46 9.34
CA SER A 62 18.22 20.95 10.69
C SER A 62 19.68 21.34 10.85
N LYS A 63 20.00 22.09 11.91
CA LYS A 63 21.39 22.44 12.22
C LYS A 63 22.28 21.19 12.36
N ASP A 64 21.78 20.17 13.03
CA ASP A 64 22.50 18.90 13.21
C ASP A 64 22.75 18.19 11.88
N ASP A 65 21.79 18.25 10.94
CA ASP A 65 21.98 17.70 9.59
C ASP A 65 23.09 18.46 8.83
N ILE A 66 23.11 19.79 8.93
CA ILE A 66 24.14 20.64 8.30
C ILE A 66 25.52 20.39 8.92
N ASP A 67 25.61 20.30 10.25
CA ASP A 67 26.87 20.01 10.95
C ASP A 67 27.42 18.63 10.56
N PHE A 68 26.54 17.62 10.45
CA PHE A 68 26.92 16.32 9.90
C PHE A 68 27.48 16.43 8.48
N LEU A 69 26.78 17.12 7.57
CA LEU A 69 27.22 17.28 6.19
C LEU A 69 28.55 18.05 6.09
N LYS A 70 28.76 19.06 6.94
CA LYS A 70 30.03 19.78 7.06
C LYS A 70 31.18 18.85 7.45
N ASN A 71 30.96 17.97 8.42
CA ASN A 71 31.97 17.01 8.88
C ASN A 71 32.36 15.98 7.82
N THR A 72 31.56 15.78 6.77
CA THR A 72 31.95 14.92 5.64
C THR A 72 33.07 15.52 4.77
N GLN A 73 33.32 16.83 4.87
CA GLN A 73 34.28 17.59 4.04
C GLN A 73 34.03 17.47 2.52
N LYS A 74 32.82 17.10 2.11
CA LYS A 74 32.44 16.94 0.69
C LYS A 74 31.78 18.18 0.09
N PHE A 75 31.37 19.12 0.92
CA PHE A 75 30.59 20.29 0.55
C PHE A 75 31.19 21.55 1.17
N ASP A 76 31.14 22.67 0.46
CA ASP A 76 31.56 23.97 1.00
C ASP A 76 30.44 24.74 1.70
N ASP A 77 30.83 25.75 2.46
CA ASP A 77 29.93 26.53 3.32
C ASP A 77 28.79 27.19 2.51
N ASP A 78 29.03 27.61 1.26
CA ASP A 78 27.99 28.21 0.41
C ASP A 78 26.83 27.24 0.12
N PHE A 79 27.15 25.99 -0.22
CA PHE A 79 26.13 24.98 -0.47
C PHE A 79 25.41 24.56 0.81
N LEU A 80 26.15 24.43 1.91
CA LEU A 80 25.58 24.10 3.22
C LEU A 80 24.62 25.20 3.70
N ASN A 81 25.00 26.47 3.50
CA ASN A 81 24.13 27.61 3.76
C ASN A 81 22.87 27.57 2.89
N TYR A 82 23.00 27.24 1.61
CA TYR A 82 21.84 27.04 0.72
C TYR A 82 20.90 25.95 1.26
N LEU A 83 21.42 24.76 1.61
CA LEU A 83 20.62 23.67 2.16
C LEU A 83 19.87 24.06 3.46
N SER A 84 20.51 24.86 4.32
CA SER A 84 19.90 25.32 5.57
C SER A 84 18.63 26.18 5.38
N THR A 85 18.47 26.77 4.19
CA THR A 85 17.32 27.61 3.83
C THR A 85 16.30 26.90 2.93
N LEU A 86 16.61 25.65 2.53
CA LEU A 86 15.82 24.91 1.57
C LEU A 86 14.43 24.56 2.13
N ASN A 87 13.40 24.87 1.35
CA ASN A 87 12.03 24.44 1.56
C ASN A 87 11.42 24.09 0.20
N PHE A 88 10.40 23.24 0.18
CA PHE A 88 9.72 22.90 -1.07
C PHE A 88 8.86 24.07 -1.57
N SER A 89 9.10 24.53 -2.80
CA SER A 89 8.36 25.63 -3.44
C SER A 89 7.63 25.21 -4.72
N GLY A 90 7.63 23.91 -5.04
CA GLY A 90 7.11 23.37 -6.30
C GLY A 90 5.61 23.05 -6.33
N ASP A 91 5.17 22.52 -7.46
CA ASP A 91 3.87 21.89 -7.63
C ASP A 91 4.01 20.36 -7.58
N ILE A 92 3.03 19.67 -6.99
CA ILE A 92 2.90 18.23 -7.08
C ILE A 92 1.51 17.87 -7.52
N LEU A 93 1.41 17.03 -8.54
CA LEU A 93 0.18 16.39 -8.95
C LEU A 93 0.27 14.89 -8.66
N SER A 94 -0.79 14.27 -8.15
CA SER A 94 -0.78 12.84 -7.86
C SER A 94 -2.15 12.20 -8.03
N VAL A 95 -2.15 10.89 -8.29
CA VAL A 95 -3.35 10.08 -8.14
C VAL A 95 -3.75 10.00 -6.66
N GLN A 96 -5.05 9.85 -6.37
CA GLN A 96 -5.52 9.74 -5.00
C GLN A 96 -5.27 8.34 -4.42
N GLU A 97 -5.09 8.23 -3.09
CA GLU A 97 -4.94 6.93 -2.43
C GLU A 97 -6.17 6.03 -2.63
N GLY A 98 -5.93 4.74 -2.81
CA GLY A 98 -6.95 3.74 -3.12
C GLY A 98 -7.24 3.57 -4.61
N GLU A 99 -6.77 4.46 -5.49
CA GLU A 99 -6.94 4.31 -6.93
C GLU A 99 -6.25 3.02 -7.44
N CYS A 100 -6.95 2.25 -8.27
CA CYS A 100 -6.35 1.17 -9.02
C CYS A 100 -5.54 1.76 -10.19
N VAL A 101 -4.24 1.53 -10.17
CA VAL A 101 -3.28 2.10 -11.11
C VAL A 101 -2.58 1.01 -11.92
N PHE A 102 -1.99 1.41 -13.05
CA PHE A 102 -1.45 0.50 -14.05
C PHE A 102 0.01 0.81 -14.34
N ALA A 103 0.75 -0.21 -14.78
CA ALA A 103 2.15 -0.05 -15.08
C ALA A 103 2.38 0.97 -16.21
N ASN A 104 3.51 1.65 -16.14
CA ASN A 104 3.99 2.65 -17.11
C ASN A 104 3.04 3.86 -17.26
N THR A 105 2.29 4.20 -16.22
CA THR A 105 1.52 5.45 -16.14
C THR A 105 2.04 6.35 -15.01
N PRO A 106 2.09 7.68 -15.20
CA PRO A 106 2.56 8.60 -14.16
C PRO A 106 1.58 8.62 -12.99
N LEU A 107 2.04 8.21 -11.81
CA LEU A 107 1.29 8.23 -10.55
C LEU A 107 1.42 9.59 -9.84
N MET A 108 2.59 10.20 -9.97
CA MET A 108 2.92 11.48 -9.37
C MET A 108 3.79 12.28 -10.33
N ILE A 109 3.59 13.59 -10.36
CA ILE A 109 4.35 14.56 -11.15
C ILE A 109 4.85 15.62 -10.20
N ILE A 110 6.16 15.90 -10.25
CA ILE A 110 6.82 16.89 -9.41
C ILE A 110 7.38 17.98 -10.34
N LYS A 111 6.90 19.21 -10.19
CA LYS A 111 7.45 20.40 -10.84
C LYS A 111 8.12 21.26 -9.78
N ALA A 112 9.45 21.34 -9.75
CA ALA A 112 10.16 22.16 -8.78
C ALA A 112 11.55 22.55 -9.30
N PRO A 113 12.28 23.46 -8.63
CA PRO A 113 13.71 23.59 -8.80
C PRO A 113 14.43 22.24 -8.65
N ILE A 114 15.48 22.02 -9.45
CA ILE A 114 16.12 20.70 -9.59
C ILE A 114 16.57 20.08 -8.26
N ILE A 115 17.11 20.87 -7.31
CA ILE A 115 17.59 20.32 -6.04
C ILE A 115 16.43 19.87 -5.16
N GLU A 116 15.35 20.66 -5.08
CA GLU A 116 14.14 20.28 -4.34
C GLU A 116 13.51 19.01 -4.93
N ALA A 117 13.34 18.95 -6.26
CA ALA A 117 12.77 17.79 -6.91
C ALA A 117 13.63 16.53 -6.75
N LEU A 118 14.96 16.70 -6.71
CA LEU A 118 15.91 15.59 -6.62
C LEU A 118 15.93 14.97 -5.21
N LEU A 119 16.00 15.80 -4.16
CA LEU A 119 16.11 15.32 -2.78
C LEU A 119 14.84 14.64 -2.25
N LEU A 120 13.74 14.71 -2.98
CA LEU A 120 12.50 14.00 -2.66
C LEU A 120 12.44 12.58 -3.26
N GLU A 121 13.33 12.23 -4.21
CA GLU A 121 13.25 10.98 -4.97
C GLU A 121 13.26 9.75 -4.06
N THR A 122 14.30 9.61 -3.22
CA THR A 122 14.43 8.45 -2.32
C THR A 122 13.24 8.29 -1.38
N PHE A 123 12.79 9.35 -0.71
CA PHE A 123 11.67 9.25 0.24
C PHE A 123 10.36 8.88 -0.46
N ILE A 124 10.07 9.48 -1.62
CA ILE A 124 8.88 9.18 -2.41
C ILE A 124 8.92 7.71 -2.87
N LEU A 125 10.05 7.25 -3.40
CA LEU A 125 10.21 5.87 -3.86
C LEU A 125 10.10 4.87 -2.72
N LEU A 126 10.76 5.11 -1.59
CA LEU A 126 10.65 4.28 -0.39
C LEU A 126 9.18 4.10 0.03
N THR A 127 8.46 5.23 0.10
CA THR A 127 7.07 5.26 0.56
C THR A 127 6.14 4.54 -0.40
N LEU A 128 6.17 4.89 -1.69
CA LEU A 128 5.27 4.30 -2.69
C LEU A 128 5.59 2.83 -2.95
N ASN A 129 6.88 2.44 -3.01
CA ASN A 129 7.25 1.04 -3.21
C ASN A 129 6.70 0.15 -2.10
N HIS A 130 6.81 0.57 -0.84
CA HIS A 130 6.30 -0.22 0.28
C HIS A 130 4.76 -0.20 0.34
N GLN A 131 4.14 0.98 0.37
CA GLN A 131 2.71 1.06 0.66
C GLN A 131 1.83 0.60 -0.51
N CYS A 132 2.22 0.87 -1.77
CA CYS A 132 1.48 0.33 -2.92
C CYS A 132 1.57 -1.20 -2.97
N LEU A 133 2.71 -1.77 -2.59
CA LEU A 133 2.92 -3.21 -2.53
C LEU A 133 1.96 -3.89 -1.55
N ILE A 134 1.95 -3.43 -0.29
CA ILE A 134 1.11 -4.02 0.75
C ILE A 134 -0.38 -3.79 0.46
N ALA A 135 -0.77 -2.60 0.00
CA ALA A 135 -2.16 -2.31 -0.37
C ALA A 135 -2.63 -3.21 -1.53
N THR A 136 -1.76 -3.45 -2.53
CA THR A 136 -2.06 -4.36 -3.64
C THR A 136 -2.22 -5.80 -3.16
N LYS A 137 -1.33 -6.27 -2.27
CA LYS A 137 -1.41 -7.62 -1.70
C LYS A 137 -2.69 -7.81 -0.88
N ALA A 138 -3.02 -6.83 -0.02
CA ALA A 138 -4.26 -6.84 0.75
C ALA A 138 -5.51 -6.82 -0.13
N SER A 139 -5.51 -6.05 -1.21
CA SER A 139 -6.60 -6.00 -2.20
C SER A 139 -6.83 -7.35 -2.88
N ARG A 140 -5.75 -8.07 -3.24
CA ARG A 140 -5.83 -9.43 -3.80
C ARG A 140 -6.41 -10.43 -2.79
N ILE A 141 -5.95 -10.40 -1.54
CA ILE A 141 -6.47 -11.27 -0.48
C ILE A 141 -7.95 -10.98 -0.20
N THR A 142 -8.34 -9.70 -0.15
CA THR A 142 -9.72 -9.28 0.09
C THR A 142 -10.69 -9.80 -0.96
N GLN A 143 -10.31 -9.74 -2.24
CA GLN A 143 -11.15 -10.27 -3.32
C GLN A 143 -11.40 -11.77 -3.19
N THR A 144 -10.40 -12.51 -2.74
CA THR A 144 -10.52 -13.95 -2.55
C THR A 144 -11.33 -14.31 -1.31
N ALA A 145 -11.15 -13.56 -0.22
CA ALA A 145 -11.82 -13.80 1.05
C ALA A 145 -13.33 -13.53 1.01
N LYS A 146 -13.84 -12.83 -0.02
CA LYS A 146 -15.25 -12.44 -0.16
C LYS A 146 -15.74 -11.69 1.09
N GLU A 147 -16.80 -12.17 1.72
CA GLU A 147 -17.42 -11.58 2.91
C GLU A 147 -16.74 -12.01 4.23
N LYS A 148 -15.62 -12.75 4.18
CA LYS A 148 -14.91 -13.18 5.39
C LYS A 148 -14.13 -12.03 6.01
N LEU A 149 -14.10 -12.03 7.34
CA LEU A 149 -13.33 -11.04 8.09
C LEU A 149 -11.83 -11.29 7.87
N LEU A 150 -11.09 -10.20 7.65
CA LEU A 150 -9.65 -10.21 7.42
C LEU A 150 -8.95 -9.37 8.48
N LEU A 151 -7.99 -9.97 9.17
CA LEU A 151 -7.26 -9.40 10.29
C LEU A 151 -5.77 -9.36 9.94
N GLU A 152 -5.15 -8.19 10.04
CA GLU A 152 -3.72 -8.00 9.73
C GLU A 152 -2.91 -8.28 11.00
N PHE A 153 -2.16 -9.39 11.02
CA PHE A 153 -1.41 -9.91 12.17
C PHE A 153 0.11 -9.96 11.92
N GLY A 154 0.62 -9.10 11.04
CA GLY A 154 1.96 -9.16 10.49
C GLY A 154 3.04 -8.39 11.25
N SER A 155 2.70 -7.54 12.22
CA SER A 155 3.68 -6.59 12.81
C SER A 155 5.00 -7.22 13.26
N ARG A 156 4.97 -8.43 13.85
CA ARG A 156 6.17 -9.16 14.34
C ARG A 156 7.08 -9.72 13.23
N ARG A 157 6.65 -9.65 11.97
CA ARG A 157 7.37 -10.13 10.78
C ARG A 157 7.66 -9.00 9.80
N ALA A 158 7.17 -7.79 10.07
CA ALA A 158 7.44 -6.64 9.24
C ALA A 158 8.92 -6.28 9.28
N HIS A 159 9.44 -5.70 8.19
CA HIS A 159 10.83 -5.30 8.07
C HIS A 159 11.07 -3.92 8.69
N GLY A 160 10.88 -3.82 10.01
CA GLY A 160 11.05 -2.60 10.79
C GLY A 160 9.73 -1.94 11.22
N GLU A 161 9.84 -0.96 12.11
CA GLU A 161 8.70 -0.30 12.75
C GLU A 161 7.79 0.44 11.75
N SER A 162 8.40 1.17 10.82
CA SER A 162 7.66 1.90 9.78
C SER A 162 6.93 0.96 8.83
N ALA A 163 7.53 -0.21 8.52
CA ALA A 163 6.90 -1.24 7.71
C ALA A 163 5.69 -1.86 8.43
N ALA A 164 5.79 -2.12 9.74
CA ALA A 164 4.66 -2.59 10.53
C ALA A 164 3.51 -1.56 10.56
N LEU A 165 3.83 -0.31 10.88
CA LEU A 165 2.85 0.76 11.03
C LEU A 165 2.16 1.13 9.71
N ASN A 166 2.95 1.47 8.69
CA ASN A 166 2.43 1.89 7.39
C ASN A 166 1.89 0.69 6.59
N GLY A 167 2.41 -0.51 6.83
CA GLY A 167 1.89 -1.74 6.23
C GLY A 167 0.50 -2.09 6.74
N ALA A 168 0.24 -1.95 8.06
CA ALA A 168 -1.10 -2.11 8.62
C ALA A 168 -2.10 -1.09 8.03
N ARG A 169 -1.69 0.18 7.86
CA ARG A 169 -2.49 1.21 7.18
C ARG A 169 -2.80 0.83 5.74
N ALA A 170 -1.78 0.44 4.97
CA ALA A 170 -1.94 0.01 3.58
C ALA A 170 -2.84 -1.23 3.45
N ALA A 171 -2.72 -2.19 4.37
CA ALA A 171 -3.57 -3.37 4.40
C ALA A 171 -5.04 -3.03 4.64
N PHE A 172 -5.31 -2.09 5.56
CA PHE A 172 -6.67 -1.60 5.82
C PHE A 172 -7.27 -0.92 4.59
N ILE A 173 -6.51 -0.06 3.90
CA ILE A 173 -6.91 0.55 2.61
C ILE A 173 -7.22 -0.53 1.57
N GLY A 174 -6.36 -1.54 1.47
CA GLY A 174 -6.52 -2.66 0.55
C GLY A 174 -7.71 -3.57 0.86
N GLY A 175 -8.33 -3.46 2.03
CA GLY A 175 -9.59 -4.16 2.32
C GLY A 175 -9.68 -4.80 3.70
N PHE A 176 -8.56 -4.94 4.43
CA PHE A 176 -8.55 -5.57 5.75
C PHE A 176 -9.40 -4.81 6.77
N HIS A 177 -9.95 -5.53 7.75
CA HIS A 177 -10.98 -5.00 8.64
C HIS A 177 -10.42 -4.48 9.96
N ALA A 178 -9.35 -5.11 10.45
CA ALA A 178 -8.67 -4.75 11.69
C ALA A 178 -7.18 -5.13 11.62
N SER A 179 -6.40 -4.63 12.57
CA SER A 179 -4.97 -4.92 12.71
C SER A 179 -4.61 -5.27 14.15
N ALA A 180 -3.61 -6.13 14.35
CA ALA A 180 -2.98 -6.35 15.66
C ALA A 180 -1.94 -5.25 16.00
N CYS A 181 -1.61 -4.36 15.08
CA CYS A 181 -0.69 -3.26 15.31
C CYS A 181 -1.35 -2.16 16.14
N THR A 182 -1.15 -2.18 17.46
CA THR A 182 -1.72 -1.19 18.39
C THR A 182 -1.39 0.25 17.99
N LEU A 183 -0.15 0.50 17.53
CA LEU A 183 0.27 1.82 17.09
C LEU A 183 -0.50 2.30 15.84
N ALA A 184 -0.85 1.39 14.93
CA ALA A 184 -1.68 1.71 13.78
C ALA A 184 -3.11 2.09 14.18
N GLY A 185 -3.68 1.40 15.18
CA GLY A 185 -4.97 1.80 15.76
C GLY A 185 -4.92 3.20 16.37
N LYS A 186 -3.90 3.49 17.18
CA LYS A 186 -3.71 4.82 17.79
C LYS A 186 -3.53 5.93 16.74
N LYS A 187 -2.71 5.70 15.72
CA LYS A 187 -2.34 6.74 14.75
C LYS A 187 -3.39 6.95 13.65
N PHE A 188 -4.06 5.89 13.23
CA PHE A 188 -4.92 5.90 12.04
C PHE A 188 -6.38 5.53 12.30
N ASN A 189 -6.78 5.33 13.57
CA ASN A 189 -8.12 4.90 13.96
C ASN A 189 -8.58 3.61 13.26
N ILE A 190 -7.63 2.70 13.03
CA ILE A 190 -7.90 1.35 12.51
C ILE A 190 -8.44 0.49 13.68
N PRO A 191 -9.53 -0.28 13.48
CA PRO A 191 -9.99 -1.23 14.49
C PRO A 191 -8.87 -2.20 14.90
N ILE A 192 -8.67 -2.38 16.21
CA ILE A 192 -7.68 -3.30 16.74
C ILE A 192 -8.29 -4.68 16.96
N SER A 193 -7.52 -5.73 16.68
CA SER A 193 -7.90 -7.12 16.95
C SER A 193 -6.73 -7.91 17.55
N GLY A 194 -7.03 -8.69 18.59
CA GLY A 194 -6.08 -9.58 19.27
C GLY A 194 -6.63 -9.98 20.64
N THR A 195 -6.50 -11.25 21.02
CA THR A 195 -6.99 -11.78 22.31
C THR A 195 -5.86 -12.37 23.14
N MET A 196 -5.51 -13.63 22.88
CA MET A 196 -4.49 -14.40 23.60
C MET A 196 -3.47 -15.01 22.64
N SER A 197 -2.34 -15.43 23.19
CA SER A 197 -1.29 -16.20 22.52
C SER A 197 -1.08 -17.54 23.25
N HIS A 198 -0.30 -18.44 22.66
CA HIS A 198 0.08 -19.70 23.32
C HIS A 198 0.76 -19.48 24.68
N ALA A 199 1.52 -18.38 24.83
CA ALA A 199 2.17 -18.07 26.10
C ALA A 199 1.17 -17.90 27.24
N TRP A 200 -0.02 -17.32 27.00
CA TRP A 200 -1.07 -17.24 28.02
C TRP A 200 -1.50 -18.64 28.48
N VAL A 201 -1.74 -19.55 27.53
CA VAL A 201 -2.18 -20.92 27.83
C VAL A 201 -1.10 -21.70 28.59
N GLN A 202 0.17 -21.54 28.19
CA GLN A 202 1.31 -22.24 28.79
C GLN A 202 1.67 -21.79 30.22
N MET A 203 1.15 -20.65 30.69
CA MET A 203 1.37 -20.19 32.08
C MET A 203 0.52 -20.93 33.12
N PHE A 204 -0.46 -21.74 32.68
CA PHE A 204 -1.33 -22.50 33.56
C PHE A 204 -0.98 -23.99 33.49
N ASP A 205 -1.32 -24.74 34.54
CA ASP A 205 -1.09 -26.18 34.60
C ASP A 205 -1.86 -26.94 33.49
N ASP A 206 -2.99 -26.39 33.05
CA ASP A 206 -3.80 -26.94 31.98
C ASP A 206 -4.55 -25.87 31.16
N GLU A 207 -4.91 -26.24 29.93
CA GLU A 207 -5.56 -25.37 28.96
C GLU A 207 -6.98 -24.93 29.38
N LEU A 208 -7.73 -25.77 30.10
CA LEU A 208 -9.07 -25.44 30.55
C LEU A 208 -9.03 -24.34 31.61
N SER A 209 -8.09 -24.43 32.56
CA SER A 209 -7.82 -23.41 33.56
C SER A 209 -7.45 -22.06 32.91
N ALA A 210 -6.60 -22.08 31.88
CA ALA A 210 -6.25 -20.87 31.13
C ALA A 210 -7.45 -20.22 30.43
N PHE A 211 -8.33 -21.02 29.83
CA PHE A 211 -9.55 -20.51 29.17
C PHE A 211 -10.53 -19.93 30.19
N ARG A 212 -10.78 -20.61 31.32
CA ARG A 212 -11.63 -20.08 32.38
C ARG A 212 -11.09 -18.77 32.94
N ALA A 213 -9.80 -18.70 33.23
CA ALA A 213 -9.15 -17.49 33.73
C ALA A 213 -9.30 -16.32 32.74
N TYR A 214 -9.15 -16.56 31.43
CA TYR A 214 -9.35 -15.52 30.43
C TYR A 214 -10.80 -15.01 30.38
N CYS A 215 -11.76 -15.92 30.41
CA CYS A 215 -13.19 -15.61 30.35
C CYS A 215 -13.74 -14.97 31.64
N GLN A 216 -13.05 -15.12 32.78
CA GLN A 216 -13.40 -14.38 34.00
C GLN A 216 -13.12 -12.88 33.87
N ILE A 217 -12.08 -12.52 33.10
CA ILE A 217 -11.66 -11.13 32.88
C ILE A 217 -12.45 -10.50 31.74
N TYR A 218 -12.55 -11.20 30.60
CA TYR A 218 -13.17 -10.69 29.38
C TYR A 218 -14.55 -11.32 29.16
N LYS A 219 -15.58 -10.49 29.04
CA LYS A 219 -16.98 -10.94 28.86
C LYS A 219 -17.55 -10.71 27.45
N ASP A 220 -16.78 -10.10 26.55
CA ASP A 220 -17.15 -9.92 25.14
C ASP A 220 -15.89 -10.05 24.26
N ASN A 221 -16.08 -10.35 22.97
CA ASN A 221 -15.03 -10.54 21.96
C ASN A 221 -14.01 -11.62 22.32
N ILE A 222 -14.45 -12.68 23.00
CA ILE A 222 -13.59 -13.79 23.41
C ILE A 222 -13.15 -14.59 22.18
N SER A 223 -11.86 -14.88 22.08
CA SER A 223 -11.31 -15.81 21.09
C SER A 223 -10.30 -16.73 21.75
N LEU A 224 -10.69 -17.99 21.95
CA LEU A 224 -9.88 -19.01 22.63
C LEU A 224 -8.97 -19.72 21.61
N LEU A 225 -7.66 -19.78 21.89
CA LEU A 225 -6.68 -20.44 21.05
C LEU A 225 -6.57 -21.92 21.43
N ILE A 226 -7.08 -22.81 20.59
CA ILE A 226 -7.38 -24.21 20.98
C ILE A 226 -6.32 -25.24 20.57
N ASP A 227 -5.21 -24.82 19.97
CA ASP A 227 -4.20 -25.72 19.41
C ASP A 227 -2.83 -25.62 20.10
N THR A 228 -2.81 -25.21 21.37
CA THR A 228 -1.56 -25.17 22.16
C THR A 228 -0.99 -26.57 22.40
N TYR A 229 -1.83 -27.52 22.83
CA TYR A 229 -1.43 -28.92 23.04
C TYR A 229 -2.10 -29.89 22.05
N GLY A 230 -3.28 -29.52 21.54
CA GLY A 230 -3.96 -30.30 20.50
C GLY A 230 -5.42 -29.90 20.31
N TYR A 231 -5.79 -29.55 19.07
CA TYR A 231 -7.10 -29.00 18.73
C TYR A 231 -8.30 -29.87 19.11
N LYS A 232 -8.13 -31.20 19.23
CA LYS A 232 -9.20 -32.12 19.64
C LYS A 232 -9.58 -31.92 21.11
N LYS A 233 -8.59 -31.81 22.00
CA LYS A 233 -8.84 -31.55 23.41
C LYS A 233 -9.20 -30.08 23.64
N GLY A 234 -8.55 -29.16 22.93
CA GLY A 234 -8.85 -27.74 23.05
C GLY A 234 -10.25 -27.34 22.63
N ILE A 235 -10.84 -28.00 21.62
CA ILE A 235 -12.25 -27.75 21.31
C ILE A 235 -13.19 -28.28 22.40
N GLU A 236 -12.87 -29.40 23.06
CA GLU A 236 -13.65 -29.90 24.20
C GLU A 236 -13.60 -28.91 25.36
N ASN A 237 -12.41 -28.41 25.69
CA ASN A 237 -12.19 -27.42 26.74
C ASN A 237 -12.94 -26.11 26.42
N ALA A 238 -12.84 -25.61 25.19
CA ALA A 238 -13.55 -24.40 24.77
C ALA A 238 -15.08 -24.55 24.84
N ILE A 239 -15.63 -25.71 24.44
CA ILE A 239 -17.07 -25.99 24.54
C ILE A 239 -17.52 -25.96 26.01
N LEU A 240 -16.78 -26.58 26.92
CA LEU A 240 -17.09 -26.56 28.35
C LEU A 240 -17.18 -25.13 28.88
N VAL A 241 -16.16 -24.31 28.60
CA VAL A 241 -16.12 -22.90 29.04
C VAL A 241 -17.24 -22.08 28.42
N PHE A 242 -17.53 -22.23 27.13
CA PHE A 242 -18.63 -21.50 26.50
C PHE A 242 -20.01 -21.91 27.02
N ASN A 243 -20.20 -23.18 27.40
CA ASN A 243 -21.43 -23.63 28.04
C ASN A 243 -21.57 -23.08 29.48
N GLU A 244 -20.48 -23.07 30.26
CA GLU A 244 -20.43 -22.44 31.60
C GLU A 244 -20.86 -20.96 31.55
N LEU A 245 -20.54 -20.26 30.46
CA LEU A 245 -20.88 -18.85 30.23
C LEU A 245 -22.27 -18.64 29.58
N ASN A 246 -22.97 -19.71 29.23
CA ASN A 246 -24.17 -19.69 28.41
C ASN A 246 -23.99 -18.89 27.10
N ALA A 247 -22.81 -18.99 26.47
CA ALA A 247 -22.36 -18.07 25.42
C ALA A 247 -23.28 -18.01 24.19
N GLN A 248 -23.95 -19.11 23.86
CA GLN A 248 -24.89 -19.17 22.73
C GLN A 248 -26.04 -18.17 22.88
N ASP A 249 -26.50 -17.92 24.11
CA ASP A 249 -27.64 -17.04 24.39
C ASP A 249 -27.18 -15.68 24.93
N SER A 250 -26.08 -15.64 25.68
CA SER A 250 -25.60 -14.43 26.36
C SER A 250 -24.59 -13.60 25.57
N MET A 251 -23.92 -14.18 24.57
CA MET A 251 -22.81 -13.52 23.87
C MET A 251 -23.10 -13.26 22.38
N PHE A 252 -22.75 -12.05 21.93
CA PHE A 252 -22.85 -11.65 20.53
C PHE A 252 -21.61 -12.01 19.71
N ASN A 253 -20.41 -11.95 20.31
CA ASN A 253 -19.17 -12.21 19.60
C ASN A 253 -18.20 -13.07 20.42
N TYR A 254 -18.13 -14.34 20.07
CA TYR A 254 -17.17 -15.29 20.64
C TYR A 254 -16.70 -16.26 19.55
N SER A 255 -15.48 -16.75 19.72
CA SER A 255 -14.82 -17.54 18.70
C SER A 255 -13.77 -18.48 19.28
N ILE A 256 -13.34 -19.41 18.44
CA ILE A 256 -12.09 -20.15 18.62
C ILE A 256 -11.11 -19.74 17.54
N ARG A 257 -9.81 -19.86 17.84
CA ARG A 257 -8.71 -19.68 16.88
C ARG A 257 -7.90 -20.95 16.74
N ILE A 258 -7.56 -21.28 15.49
CA ILE A 258 -6.59 -22.32 15.12
C ILE A 258 -5.44 -21.68 14.34
N ASP A 259 -4.20 -22.08 14.64
CA ASP A 259 -2.97 -21.53 14.08
C ASP A 259 -2.03 -22.60 13.47
N SER A 260 -2.49 -23.85 13.35
CA SER A 260 -1.67 -24.96 12.87
C SER A 260 -2.48 -26.08 12.20
N GLY A 261 -1.77 -26.97 11.50
CA GLY A 261 -2.32 -28.18 10.88
C GLY A 261 -3.14 -27.96 9.58
N ASP A 262 -3.87 -29.01 9.17
CA ASP A 262 -4.75 -28.98 8.00
C ASP A 262 -6.03 -28.20 8.33
N LEU A 263 -5.99 -26.88 8.12
CA LEU A 263 -7.08 -25.95 8.44
C LEU A 263 -8.43 -26.36 7.82
N LEU A 264 -8.44 -27.04 6.66
CA LEU A 264 -9.68 -27.50 6.03
C LEU A 264 -10.31 -28.65 6.83
N LYS A 265 -9.52 -29.66 7.18
CA LYS A 265 -10.00 -30.81 7.97
C LYS A 265 -10.36 -30.39 9.38
N ILE A 266 -9.50 -29.58 10.00
CA ILE A 266 -9.64 -29.12 11.38
C ILE A 266 -10.89 -28.25 11.53
N SER A 267 -11.11 -27.25 10.66
CA SER A 267 -12.30 -26.39 10.74
C SER A 267 -13.61 -27.17 10.59
N LYS A 268 -13.68 -28.14 9.66
CA LYS A 268 -14.86 -29.02 9.50
C LYS A 268 -15.14 -29.85 10.75
N TYR A 269 -14.09 -30.40 11.36
CA TYR A 269 -14.21 -31.14 12.62
C TYR A 269 -14.72 -30.25 13.76
N ILE A 270 -14.15 -29.05 13.92
CA ILE A 270 -14.54 -28.09 14.95
C ILE A 270 -15.98 -27.65 14.77
N ARG A 271 -16.38 -27.27 13.56
CA ARG A 271 -17.76 -26.84 13.27
C ARG A 271 -18.76 -27.92 13.67
N LYS A 272 -18.50 -29.18 13.31
CA LYS A 272 -19.35 -30.33 13.71
C LYS A 272 -19.46 -30.45 15.24
N LYS A 273 -18.34 -30.30 15.96
CA LYS A 273 -18.33 -30.38 17.44
C LYS A 273 -19.10 -29.24 18.10
N LEU A 274 -18.90 -28.00 17.63
CA LEU A 274 -19.63 -26.83 18.12
C LEU A 274 -21.14 -26.96 17.85
N ASP A 275 -21.53 -27.44 16.67
CA ASP A 275 -22.94 -27.61 16.31
C ASP A 275 -23.64 -28.67 17.16
N LEU A 276 -22.96 -29.80 17.42
CA LEU A 276 -23.46 -30.85 18.31
C LEU A 276 -23.62 -30.36 19.76
N ALA A 277 -22.79 -29.41 20.18
CA ALA A 277 -22.88 -28.77 21.49
C ALA A 277 -23.86 -27.58 21.54
N GLY A 278 -24.58 -27.28 20.44
CA GLY A 278 -25.51 -26.15 20.37
C GLY A 278 -24.87 -24.77 20.15
N LEU A 279 -23.54 -24.68 20.08
CA LEU A 279 -22.76 -23.44 19.94
C LEU A 279 -22.66 -22.96 18.48
N LYS A 280 -23.81 -22.84 17.81
CA LYS A 280 -23.90 -22.50 16.38
C LYS A 280 -23.40 -21.08 16.06
N LYS A 281 -23.44 -20.15 17.02
CA LYS A 281 -22.96 -18.76 16.84
C LYS A 281 -21.44 -18.62 17.01
N CYS A 282 -20.76 -19.62 17.59
CA CYS A 282 -19.31 -19.58 17.80
C CYS A 282 -18.58 -19.47 16.46
N LYS A 283 -17.79 -18.42 16.27
CA LYS A 283 -17.01 -18.22 15.04
C LYS A 283 -15.72 -19.03 15.04
N ILE A 284 -15.23 -19.37 13.86
CA ILE A 284 -13.93 -20.04 13.66
C ILE A 284 -12.97 -19.06 12.98
N ILE A 285 -11.88 -18.73 13.68
CA ILE A 285 -10.79 -17.89 13.15
C ILE A 285 -9.62 -18.80 12.80
N ALA A 286 -9.08 -18.65 11.59
CA ALA A 286 -7.86 -19.33 11.19
C ALA A 286 -6.72 -18.32 10.99
N SER A 287 -5.58 -18.61 11.61
CA SER A 287 -4.28 -18.04 11.24
C SER A 287 -3.35 -19.20 10.83
N ASN A 288 -2.16 -18.88 10.29
CA ASN A 288 -1.05 -19.78 9.87
C ASN A 288 -0.59 -19.51 8.42
N ALA A 289 0.39 -18.62 8.23
CA ALA A 289 1.04 -18.35 6.95
C ALA A 289 0.08 -18.27 5.73
N LEU A 290 -1.09 -17.64 5.94
CA LEU A 290 -2.14 -17.54 4.95
C LEU A 290 -1.78 -16.56 3.83
N ASP A 291 -2.27 -16.83 2.63
CA ASP A 291 -2.22 -15.92 1.48
C ASP A 291 -3.51 -16.08 0.65
N GLU A 292 -3.62 -15.32 -0.44
CA GLU A 292 -4.80 -15.38 -1.31
C GLU A 292 -5.02 -16.78 -1.90
N PHE A 293 -3.99 -17.58 -2.17
CA PHE A 293 -4.16 -18.90 -2.79
C PHE A 293 -4.68 -19.94 -1.79
N ILE A 294 -4.15 -19.90 -0.57
CA ILE A 294 -4.59 -20.78 0.52
C ILE A 294 -6.03 -20.43 0.90
N ILE A 295 -6.36 -19.15 1.04
CA ILE A 295 -7.73 -18.71 1.36
C ILE A 295 -8.69 -19.14 0.23
N GLU A 296 -8.31 -18.98 -1.04
CA GLU A 296 -9.15 -19.43 -2.16
C GLU A 296 -9.45 -20.94 -2.07
N LYS A 297 -8.41 -21.74 -1.81
CA LYS A 297 -8.52 -23.19 -1.68
C LYS A 297 -9.43 -23.58 -0.52
N LEU A 298 -9.30 -22.95 0.65
CA LEU A 298 -10.14 -23.21 1.82
C LEU A 298 -11.61 -22.91 1.52
N LEU A 299 -11.90 -21.77 0.90
CA LEU A 299 -13.27 -21.37 0.57
C LEU A 299 -13.88 -22.23 -0.54
N LYS A 300 -13.13 -22.56 -1.60
CA LYS A 300 -13.58 -23.49 -2.65
C LYS A 300 -13.97 -24.87 -2.08
N ASN A 301 -13.25 -25.33 -1.05
CA ASN A 301 -13.50 -26.60 -0.38
C ASN A 301 -14.49 -26.51 0.79
N LYS A 302 -15.21 -25.37 0.91
CA LYS A 302 -16.24 -25.12 1.93
C LYS A 302 -15.71 -25.29 3.36
N ALA A 303 -14.52 -24.77 3.65
CA ALA A 303 -14.02 -24.68 5.03
C ALA A 303 -14.94 -23.75 5.84
N PRO A 304 -15.49 -24.19 6.99
CA PRO A 304 -16.31 -23.34 7.86
C PRO A 304 -15.40 -22.42 8.70
N ILE A 305 -14.79 -21.44 8.03
CA ILE A 305 -13.93 -20.42 8.67
C ILE A 305 -14.62 -19.07 8.47
N ASP A 306 -14.71 -18.27 9.53
CA ASP A 306 -15.43 -16.99 9.55
C ASP A 306 -14.49 -15.79 9.42
N ALA A 307 -13.24 -15.94 9.88
CA ALA A 307 -12.21 -14.91 9.79
C ALA A 307 -10.82 -15.51 9.49
N PHE A 308 -9.99 -14.75 8.79
CA PHE A 308 -8.60 -15.10 8.55
C PHE A 308 -7.65 -14.05 9.15
N GLY A 309 -6.73 -14.51 10.00
CA GLY A 309 -5.59 -13.74 10.47
C GLY A 309 -4.40 -13.94 9.54
N VAL A 310 -3.98 -12.88 8.86
CA VAL A 310 -2.90 -12.93 7.86
C VAL A 310 -1.71 -12.13 8.35
N GLY A 311 -0.55 -12.78 8.47
CA GLY A 311 0.68 -12.20 8.99
C GLY A 311 1.75 -11.96 7.93
N GLU A 312 2.84 -12.74 8.01
CA GLU A 312 4.06 -12.58 7.20
C GLU A 312 3.82 -12.42 5.70
N LYS A 313 3.04 -13.32 5.07
CA LYS A 313 2.86 -13.28 3.60
C LYS A 313 2.16 -12.02 3.09
N LEU A 314 1.39 -11.35 3.94
CA LEU A 314 0.81 -10.03 3.64
C LEU A 314 1.84 -8.94 3.87
N ILE A 315 2.35 -8.82 5.10
CA ILE A 315 3.11 -7.64 5.55
C ILE A 315 4.50 -7.53 4.89
N THR A 316 5.05 -8.64 4.40
CA THR A 316 6.30 -8.64 3.63
C THR A 316 6.06 -8.80 2.13
N SER A 317 4.81 -8.98 1.70
CA SER A 317 4.45 -9.35 0.33
C SER A 317 5.32 -10.51 -0.21
N ALA A 318 5.42 -11.58 0.58
CA ALA A 318 6.45 -12.63 0.44
C ALA A 318 6.60 -13.23 -0.97
N SER A 319 5.53 -13.31 -1.76
CA SER A 319 5.56 -13.86 -3.12
C SER A 319 6.19 -12.92 -4.17
N SER A 320 6.20 -11.61 -3.90
CA SER A 320 6.73 -10.58 -4.80
C SER A 320 7.11 -9.35 -3.96
N PRO A 321 8.23 -9.35 -3.22
CA PRO A 321 8.53 -8.33 -2.20
C PRO A 321 9.03 -6.98 -2.76
N VAL A 322 8.94 -6.78 -4.09
CA VAL A 322 9.43 -5.57 -4.77
C VAL A 322 8.34 -5.03 -5.70
N PHE A 323 8.00 -3.74 -5.56
CA PHE A 323 7.01 -3.06 -6.41
C PHE A 323 7.63 -2.45 -7.68
N GLY A 324 8.82 -1.86 -7.58
CA GLY A 324 9.57 -1.35 -8.73
C GLY A 324 9.05 -0.03 -9.30
N ALA A 325 8.60 0.89 -8.44
CA ALA A 325 8.42 2.29 -8.80
C ALA A 325 9.77 2.95 -9.10
N VAL A 326 9.77 3.87 -10.05
CA VAL A 326 10.94 4.64 -10.51
C VAL A 326 10.56 6.12 -10.62
N TYR A 327 11.55 6.98 -10.37
CA TYR A 327 11.45 8.44 -10.44
C TYR A 327 12.29 8.91 -11.63
N LYS A 328 11.72 9.68 -12.56
CA LYS A 328 12.40 9.99 -13.83
C LYS A 328 12.14 11.42 -14.30
N LEU A 329 13.21 12.13 -14.66
CA LEU A 329 13.14 13.43 -15.33
C LEU A 329 12.52 13.25 -16.72
N VAL A 330 11.47 14.00 -17.01
CA VAL A 330 10.74 13.94 -18.29
C VAL A 330 10.73 15.25 -19.06
N ALA A 331 11.01 16.37 -18.39
CA ALA A 331 11.14 17.68 -19.01
C ALA A 331 11.86 18.69 -18.09
N LEU A 332 12.26 19.83 -18.67
CA LEU A 332 12.69 21.03 -17.95
C LEU A 332 12.01 22.27 -18.53
N GLU A 333 11.92 23.38 -17.80
CA GLU A 333 11.44 24.66 -18.35
C GLU A 333 12.60 25.55 -18.81
N LYS A 334 12.52 26.11 -20.01
CA LYS A 334 13.43 27.15 -20.47
C LYS A 334 12.63 28.20 -21.24
N ASN A 335 12.83 29.48 -20.93
CA ASN A 335 12.09 30.60 -21.54
C ASN A 335 10.56 30.37 -21.52
N ASN A 336 10.03 29.92 -20.37
CA ASN A 336 8.62 29.57 -20.18
C ASN A 336 8.07 28.46 -21.11
N GLN A 337 8.95 27.65 -21.70
CA GLN A 337 8.59 26.49 -22.52
C GLN A 337 9.06 25.20 -21.87
N ILE A 338 8.19 24.19 -21.90
CA ILE A 338 8.52 22.83 -21.46
C ILE A 338 9.37 22.18 -22.56
N ILE A 339 10.61 21.83 -22.22
CA ILE A 339 11.54 21.08 -23.09
C ILE A 339 11.54 19.61 -22.63
N PRO A 340 10.95 18.69 -23.42
CA PRO A 340 10.94 17.27 -23.09
C PRO A 340 12.34 16.65 -23.02
N LYS A 341 12.48 15.62 -22.19
CA LYS A 341 13.69 14.81 -22.03
C LYS A 341 13.35 13.34 -22.10
N ILE A 342 14.25 12.54 -22.66
CA ILE A 342 14.12 11.08 -22.76
C ILE A 342 15.36 10.43 -22.17
N LYS A 343 15.17 9.28 -21.51
CA LYS A 343 16.25 8.37 -21.15
C LYS A 343 16.13 7.13 -22.02
N ILE A 344 17.13 6.91 -22.86
CA ILE A 344 17.24 5.70 -23.70
C ILE A 344 17.92 4.60 -22.89
N SER A 345 17.51 3.36 -23.11
CA SER A 345 18.07 2.19 -22.44
C SER A 345 18.34 1.09 -23.45
N ALA A 346 19.38 0.27 -23.22
CA ALA A 346 19.66 -0.91 -24.05
C ALA A 346 18.47 -1.89 -24.14
N SER A 347 17.59 -1.90 -23.14
CA SER A 347 16.29 -2.56 -23.23
C SER A 347 15.22 -1.53 -23.61
N SER A 348 14.54 -1.75 -24.74
CA SER A 348 13.44 -0.89 -25.21
C SER A 348 12.34 -0.70 -24.16
N SER A 349 12.05 -1.74 -23.37
CA SER A 349 11.09 -1.69 -22.25
C SER A 349 11.47 -0.68 -21.14
N LYS A 350 12.75 -0.29 -21.07
CA LYS A 350 13.28 0.64 -20.06
C LYS A 350 13.42 2.08 -20.56
N THR A 351 13.24 2.32 -21.86
CA THR A 351 13.21 3.66 -22.44
C THR A 351 11.98 4.43 -21.93
N THR A 352 12.18 5.68 -21.49
CA THR A 352 11.09 6.49 -20.94
C THR A 352 10.27 7.15 -22.06
N LEU A 353 9.03 7.55 -21.74
CA LEU A 353 8.27 8.47 -22.59
C LEU A 353 8.68 9.90 -22.24
N PRO A 354 9.03 10.74 -23.23
CA PRO A 354 9.35 12.14 -22.96
C PRO A 354 8.09 12.91 -22.54
N HIS A 355 8.29 14.17 -22.15
CA HIS A 355 7.23 15.13 -21.86
C HIS A 355 6.52 14.90 -20.53
N VAL A 356 5.96 15.97 -19.98
CA VAL A 356 4.99 15.91 -18.88
C VAL A 356 3.67 15.34 -19.40
N LYS A 357 3.12 14.32 -18.75
CA LYS A 357 1.97 13.57 -19.24
C LYS A 357 0.72 13.74 -18.37
N LYS A 358 -0.45 13.85 -18.99
CA LYS A 358 -1.77 13.66 -18.34
C LYS A 358 -2.15 12.19 -18.40
N LEU A 359 -2.68 11.66 -17.30
CA LEU A 359 -3.24 10.32 -17.23
C LEU A 359 -4.77 10.38 -17.23
N ILE A 360 -5.39 10.01 -18.35
CA ILE A 360 -6.85 10.05 -18.52
C ILE A 360 -7.41 8.64 -18.57
N ARG A 361 -8.31 8.31 -17.65
CA ARG A 361 -9.04 7.03 -17.64
C ARG A 361 -10.38 7.17 -18.32
N TYR A 362 -10.66 6.28 -19.27
CA TYR A 362 -11.95 6.21 -19.95
C TYR A 362 -12.82 5.11 -19.38
N TYR A 363 -14.09 5.44 -19.16
CA TYR A 363 -15.11 4.55 -18.64
C TYR A 363 -16.19 4.33 -19.68
N LYS A 364 -16.68 3.10 -19.76
CA LYS A 364 -17.90 2.73 -20.48
C LYS A 364 -18.81 2.03 -19.49
N GLU A 365 -20.05 2.48 -19.35
CA GLU A 365 -21.02 1.92 -18.39
C GLU A 365 -20.44 1.82 -16.96
N ASN A 366 -19.74 2.87 -16.51
CA ASN A 366 -19.04 2.93 -15.22
C ASN A 366 -17.91 1.91 -15.02
N LYS A 367 -17.48 1.21 -16.07
CA LYS A 367 -16.32 0.30 -16.04
C LYS A 367 -15.09 0.93 -16.69
N ALA A 368 -13.98 0.92 -15.95
CA ALA A 368 -12.70 1.38 -16.46
C ALA A 368 -12.28 0.51 -17.67
N SER A 369 -12.13 1.14 -18.82
CA SER A 369 -11.95 0.45 -20.10
C SER A 369 -10.51 0.52 -20.62
N PHE A 370 -9.93 1.72 -20.62
CA PHE A 370 -8.53 1.96 -20.97
C PHE A 370 -8.06 3.31 -20.43
N ASP A 371 -6.75 3.44 -20.23
CA ASP A 371 -6.10 4.71 -19.93
C ASP A 371 -5.43 5.26 -21.19
N VAL A 372 -5.32 6.59 -21.29
CA VAL A 372 -4.57 7.26 -22.35
C VAL A 372 -3.60 8.26 -21.74
N LEU A 373 -2.35 8.20 -22.19
CA LEU A 373 -1.32 9.18 -21.88
C LEU A 373 -1.32 10.27 -22.94
N TYR A 374 -1.59 11.50 -22.52
CA TYR A 374 -1.54 12.70 -23.35
C TYR A 374 -0.36 13.57 -22.94
N THR A 375 0.16 14.39 -23.85
CA THR A 375 1.04 15.50 -23.44
C THR A 375 0.26 16.53 -22.61
N HIS A 376 0.94 17.25 -21.70
CA HIS A 376 0.29 18.20 -20.79
C HIS A 376 -0.47 19.34 -21.49
N ASP A 377 -0.10 19.69 -22.71
CA ASP A 377 -0.74 20.74 -23.51
C ASP A 377 -1.76 20.19 -24.52
N GLU A 378 -1.95 18.87 -24.57
CA GLU A 378 -2.87 18.24 -25.52
C GLU A 378 -4.32 18.23 -25.00
N ASN A 379 -5.24 18.50 -25.92
CA ASN A 379 -6.68 18.38 -25.71
C ASN A 379 -7.09 16.92 -25.59
N ILE A 380 -7.91 16.62 -24.59
CA ILE A 380 -8.40 15.26 -24.34
C ILE A 380 -9.39 14.88 -25.45
N LYS A 381 -9.20 13.70 -26.05
CA LYS A 381 -10.09 13.21 -27.10
C LYS A 381 -11.38 12.67 -26.50
N ASN A 382 -12.53 13.10 -27.02
CA ASN A 382 -13.82 12.47 -26.71
C ASN A 382 -13.99 11.21 -27.56
N TYR A 383 -14.25 10.07 -26.90
CA TYR A 383 -14.62 8.82 -27.58
C TYR A 383 -16.12 8.59 -27.38
N GLN A 384 -16.85 8.37 -28.48
CA GLN A 384 -18.29 8.17 -28.45
C GLN A 384 -18.66 6.99 -27.52
N GLY A 385 -19.59 7.24 -26.59
CA GLY A 385 -20.03 6.25 -25.60
C GLY A 385 -19.09 6.05 -24.40
N TYR A 386 -18.08 6.91 -24.23
CA TYR A 386 -17.19 6.90 -23.07
C TYR A 386 -17.27 8.22 -22.30
N THR A 387 -17.20 8.12 -20.97
CA THR A 387 -16.84 9.24 -20.10
C THR A 387 -15.35 9.13 -19.74
N TYR A 388 -14.75 10.20 -19.23
CA TYR A 388 -13.36 10.17 -18.81
C TYR A 388 -13.10 10.97 -17.55
N LYS A 389 -12.02 10.62 -16.85
CA LYS A 389 -11.52 11.30 -15.66
C LYS A 389 -10.01 11.54 -15.78
N ASN A 390 -9.55 12.75 -15.48
CA ASN A 390 -8.14 12.99 -15.17
C ASN A 390 -7.84 12.39 -13.79
N LEU A 391 -6.88 11.48 -13.71
CA LEU A 391 -6.57 10.80 -12.45
C LEU A 391 -5.70 11.64 -11.51
N HIS A 392 -5.05 12.69 -12.02
CA HIS A 392 -4.20 13.56 -11.22
C HIS A 392 -4.99 14.69 -10.56
N GLU A 393 -4.85 14.79 -9.24
CA GLU A 393 -5.25 15.95 -8.44
C GLU A 393 -4.02 16.83 -8.17
N ILE A 394 -4.25 18.13 -7.95
CA ILE A 394 -3.19 19.03 -7.47
C ILE A 394 -3.05 18.83 -5.96
N ILE A 395 -1.87 18.41 -5.53
CA ILE A 395 -1.54 18.16 -4.12
C ILE A 395 -0.88 19.40 -3.51
N PHE A 396 0.21 19.84 -4.13
CA PHE A 396 0.89 21.08 -3.78
C PHE A 396 0.80 22.05 -4.95
N LYS A 397 0.55 23.32 -4.64
CA LYS A 397 0.62 24.45 -5.57
C LYS A 397 1.54 25.51 -4.98
N ASP A 398 2.63 25.81 -5.68
CA ASP A 398 3.64 26.80 -5.29
C ASP A 398 4.12 26.59 -3.83
N GLY A 399 4.46 25.34 -3.49
CA GLY A 399 4.92 24.92 -2.17
C GLY A 399 3.82 24.74 -1.10
N LYS A 400 2.56 25.08 -1.41
CA LYS A 400 1.45 25.01 -0.44
C LYS A 400 0.57 23.80 -0.68
N LEU A 401 0.25 23.07 0.39
CA LEU A 401 -0.73 21.98 0.35
C LEU A 401 -2.12 22.54 0.04
N VAL A 402 -2.70 22.15 -1.10
CA VAL A 402 -4.07 22.53 -1.52
C VAL A 402 -5.04 21.35 -1.53
N TYR A 403 -4.54 20.13 -1.37
CA TYR A 403 -5.33 18.91 -1.28
C TYR A 403 -5.79 18.63 0.15
N GLU A 404 -7.08 18.39 0.32
CA GLU A 404 -7.65 17.96 1.60
C GLU A 404 -7.46 16.45 1.77
N LEU A 405 -6.74 16.05 2.83
CA LEU A 405 -6.47 14.65 3.13
C LEU A 405 -7.77 13.91 3.52
N PRO A 406 -8.19 12.88 2.75
CA PRO A 406 -9.34 12.07 3.15
C PRO A 406 -8.99 11.20 4.35
N ASN A 407 -9.96 10.99 5.24
CA ASN A 407 -9.78 10.00 6.30
C ASN A 407 -9.66 8.56 5.74
N LEU A 408 -9.07 7.67 6.54
CA LEU A 408 -8.75 6.31 6.10
C LEU A 408 -9.96 5.48 5.66
N LYS A 409 -11.13 5.68 6.29
CA LYS A 409 -12.38 5.01 5.90
C LYS A 409 -12.85 5.46 4.52
N ASN A 410 -12.71 6.75 4.21
CA ASN A 410 -13.02 7.30 2.89
C ASN A 410 -12.05 6.79 1.82
N ILE A 411 -10.76 6.65 2.14
CA ILE A 411 -9.77 6.04 1.23
C ILE A 411 -10.15 4.58 0.94
N LYS A 412 -10.46 3.78 1.97
CA LYS A 412 -10.91 2.39 1.80
C LYS A 412 -12.19 2.28 0.94
N LYS A 413 -13.16 3.18 1.17
CA LYS A 413 -14.40 3.26 0.37
C LYS A 413 -14.11 3.66 -1.08
N TYR A 414 -13.19 4.58 -1.31
CA TYR A 414 -12.74 4.96 -2.64
C TYR A 414 -12.05 3.79 -3.36
N HIS A 415 -11.16 3.08 -2.65
CA HIS A 415 -10.51 1.88 -3.18
C HIS A 415 -11.53 0.85 -3.65
N LYS A 416 -12.54 0.54 -2.82
CA LYS A 416 -13.62 -0.37 -3.20
C LYS A 416 -14.31 0.06 -4.49
N LYS A 417 -14.67 1.35 -4.63
CA LYS A 417 -15.28 1.89 -5.86
C LYS A 417 -14.36 1.75 -7.08
N SER A 418 -13.08 2.10 -6.93
CA SER A 418 -12.09 1.97 -8.01
C SER A 418 -11.95 0.50 -8.45
N LEU A 419 -11.82 -0.43 -7.50
CA LEU A 419 -11.72 -1.86 -7.76
C LEU A 419 -13.00 -2.45 -8.39
N ASP A 420 -14.17 -1.98 -7.95
CA ASP A 420 -15.47 -2.39 -8.49
C ASP A 420 -15.68 -1.87 -9.93
N SER A 421 -15.02 -0.77 -10.31
CA SER A 421 -14.99 -0.27 -11.70
C SER A 421 -14.17 -1.16 -12.65
N LEU A 422 -13.26 -1.99 -12.14
CA LEU A 422 -12.46 -2.89 -12.97
C LEU A 422 -13.27 -4.10 -13.44
N ASN A 423 -13.04 -4.53 -14.68
CA ASN A 423 -13.57 -5.79 -15.19
C ASN A 423 -13.00 -6.98 -14.39
N PHE A 424 -13.82 -7.99 -14.11
CA PHE A 424 -13.41 -9.19 -13.37
C PHE A 424 -12.17 -9.88 -13.97
N LYS A 425 -11.97 -9.83 -15.29
CA LYS A 425 -10.78 -10.43 -15.94
C LYS A 425 -9.45 -9.80 -15.49
N LEU A 426 -9.46 -8.55 -15.04
CA LEU A 426 -8.29 -7.84 -14.50
C LEU A 426 -8.00 -8.21 -13.04
N LYS A 427 -8.97 -8.81 -12.37
CA LYS A 427 -8.99 -9.09 -10.92
C LYS A 427 -8.62 -10.54 -10.57
N LYS A 428 -8.41 -11.38 -11.58
CA LYS A 428 -8.02 -12.78 -11.39
C LYS A 428 -6.66 -12.89 -10.70
N LEU A 429 -6.51 -13.88 -9.81
CA LEU A 429 -5.23 -14.14 -9.14
C LEU A 429 -4.13 -14.61 -10.10
N GLN A 430 -4.53 -15.37 -11.13
CA GLN A 430 -3.67 -15.93 -12.17
C GLN A 430 -4.25 -15.64 -13.55
N ASN A 431 -3.37 -15.49 -14.54
CA ASN A 431 -3.73 -15.27 -15.95
C ASN A 431 -4.73 -14.12 -16.13
N SER A 432 -4.52 -13.02 -15.42
CA SER A 432 -5.34 -11.82 -15.52
C SER A 432 -5.08 -11.09 -16.84
N SER A 433 -6.12 -10.46 -17.39
CA SER A 433 -5.98 -9.72 -18.66
C SER A 433 -5.13 -8.47 -18.49
N ILE A 434 -4.38 -8.08 -19.50
CA ILE A 434 -3.61 -6.83 -19.47
C ILE A 434 -4.56 -5.64 -19.64
N TYR A 435 -4.46 -4.65 -18.76
CA TYR A 435 -5.21 -3.41 -18.91
C TYR A 435 -4.62 -2.57 -20.04
N LYS A 436 -5.49 -1.99 -20.88
CA LYS A 436 -5.05 -1.25 -22.06
C LYS A 436 -4.63 0.17 -21.66
N VAL A 437 -3.34 0.47 -21.79
CA VAL A 437 -2.79 1.83 -21.72
C VAL A 437 -2.41 2.25 -23.14
N LYS A 438 -2.98 3.36 -23.62
CA LYS A 438 -2.71 3.94 -24.94
C LYS A 438 -1.83 5.17 -24.80
N ILE A 439 -1.09 5.49 -25.85
CA ILE A 439 -0.26 6.69 -25.95
C ILE A 439 -0.88 7.55 -27.07
N SER A 440 -1.06 8.85 -26.83
CA SER A 440 -1.59 9.76 -27.85
C SER A 440 -0.65 9.87 -29.04
N LYS A 441 -1.19 10.21 -30.23
CA LYS A 441 -0.37 10.38 -31.45
C LYS A 441 0.70 11.46 -31.26
N LYS A 442 0.36 12.56 -30.58
CA LYS A 442 1.31 13.64 -30.30
C LYS A 442 2.48 13.16 -29.43
N LEU A 443 2.19 12.40 -28.39
CA LEU A 443 3.22 11.83 -27.51
C LEU A 443 4.06 10.74 -28.20
N GLN A 444 3.45 9.91 -29.06
CA GLN A 444 4.16 8.94 -29.90
C GLN A 444 5.13 9.63 -30.86
N ASN A 445 4.67 10.67 -31.55
CA ASN A 445 5.50 11.46 -32.47
C ASN A 445 6.65 12.13 -31.72
N ALA A 446 6.38 12.71 -30.54
CA ALA A 446 7.43 13.26 -29.69
C ALA A 446 8.48 12.21 -29.33
N GLN A 447 8.06 11.02 -28.87
CA GLN A 447 9.00 9.93 -28.58
C GLN A 447 9.86 9.55 -29.79
N LYS A 448 9.24 9.37 -30.96
CA LYS A 448 9.95 9.03 -32.20
C LYS A 448 10.99 10.09 -32.55
N THR A 449 10.61 11.37 -32.56
CA THR A 449 11.55 12.46 -32.86
C THR A 449 12.74 12.51 -31.89
N TYR A 450 12.53 12.23 -30.60
CA TYR A 450 13.63 12.19 -29.64
C TYR A 450 14.53 10.96 -29.79
N LEU A 451 13.98 9.82 -30.22
CA LEU A 451 14.76 8.61 -30.53
C LEU A 451 15.54 8.70 -31.84
N GLU A 452 15.09 9.50 -32.81
CA GLU A 452 15.82 9.73 -34.06
C GLU A 452 16.96 10.75 -33.90
N LYS A 453 16.89 11.61 -32.88
CA LYS A 453 17.88 12.67 -32.59
C LYS A 453 19.10 12.20 -31.80
N ASN A 454 19.02 11.05 -31.13
CA ASN A 454 20.08 10.48 -30.27
C ASN A 454 20.37 9.06 -30.69
#